data_AF-A0A0D6MBU3-F1
#
_entry.id   AF-A0A0D6MBU3-F1
#
_cell.length_a   1.000
_cell.length_b   1.000
_cell.length_c   1.000
_cell.angle_alpha   90.00
_cell.angle_beta   90.00
_cell.angle_gamma   90.00
#
_symmetry.space_group_name_H-M   'P 1'
#
loop_
_entity.id
_entity.type
_entity.pdbx_description
1 polymer ?
#
loop_
_entity_poly.entity_id
_entity_poly.type
_entity_poly.pdbx_seq_one_letter_code
_entity_poly.pdbx_strand_id
1 'polypeptide(L)'
;MLSSLAADCPSSVEKSLVEKITNCSSTCESDDDCAGMKRCCRVGCSTQCLYPVRTTPCFHAALTAELYEIRKLRRCDRAGKFEPIQCDDDGCFCVDIDNGEEIAGTRTSEDAPNCKGKPSAGFVTYAHTSSCQG
;
A
#
# COMPACT_ATOMS: atom_id res chain seq x y z
N MET A 1 8.34 -7.37 -9.00
CA MET A 1 9.22 -6.23 -8.59
C MET A 1 8.43 -4.98 -8.23
N LEU A 2 8.23 -4.74 -6.93
CA LEU A 2 7.66 -3.51 -6.38
C LEU A 2 8.75 -2.41 -6.41
N SER A 3 8.38 -1.16 -6.72
CA SER A 3 9.33 -0.05 -6.74
C SER A 3 9.94 0.20 -5.36
N SER A 4 11.23 0.55 -5.28
CA SER A 4 11.88 0.96 -4.01
C SER A 4 11.24 2.20 -3.39
N LEU A 5 10.48 2.98 -4.16
CA LEU A 5 9.69 4.11 -3.64
C LEU A 5 8.41 3.66 -2.93
N ALA A 6 7.99 2.41 -3.13
CA ALA A 6 6.68 1.93 -2.72
C ALA A 6 6.70 1.06 -1.46
N ALA A 7 7.79 0.32 -1.22
CA ALA A 7 7.99 -0.49 -0.03
C ALA A 7 9.48 -0.64 0.29
N ASP A 8 9.94 -0.37 1.52
CA ASP A 8 11.36 -0.47 1.91
C ASP A 8 11.65 -1.69 2.79
N CYS A 9 12.77 -2.37 2.54
CA CYS A 9 13.29 -3.37 3.46
C CYS A 9 13.63 -2.74 4.82
N PRO A 10 13.41 -3.45 5.94
CA PRO A 10 13.94 -3.02 7.23
C PRO A 10 15.44 -2.80 7.10
N SER A 11 15.91 -1.64 7.56
CA SER A 11 17.31 -1.21 7.54
C SER A 11 18.15 -2.00 8.55
N SER A 12 18.06 -3.32 8.51
CA SER A 12 18.76 -4.30 9.34
C SER A 12 18.53 -4.10 10.85
N VAL A 13 17.97 -5.13 11.49
CA VAL A 13 18.06 -5.36 12.93
C VAL A 13 19.49 -5.03 13.40
N GLU A 14 19.63 -4.31 14.52
CA GLU A 14 20.87 -3.73 15.06
C GLU A 14 22.15 -4.35 14.51
N LYS A 15 23.09 -3.53 14.03
CA LYS A 15 24.43 -3.93 13.53
C LYS A 15 25.09 -5.06 14.34
N SER A 16 24.85 -5.10 15.66
CA SER A 16 25.28 -6.12 16.62
C SER A 16 24.81 -7.57 16.32
N LEU A 17 23.65 -7.77 15.68
CA LEU A 17 23.16 -9.09 15.28
C LEU A 17 23.72 -9.54 13.92
N VAL A 18 24.03 -8.59 13.03
CA VAL A 18 24.55 -8.88 11.68
C VAL A 18 25.94 -9.49 11.74
N GLU A 19 26.78 -9.07 12.69
CA GLU A 19 28.14 -9.59 12.89
C GLU A 19 28.18 -11.03 13.44
N LYS A 20 27.06 -11.55 13.98
CA LYS A 20 26.97 -12.91 14.54
C LYS A 20 26.48 -13.96 13.55
N ILE A 21 26.08 -13.58 12.34
CA ILE A 21 25.62 -14.51 11.29
C ILE A 21 26.83 -14.92 10.44
N THR A 22 27.61 -15.88 10.95
CA THR A 22 28.75 -16.47 10.20
C THR A 22 28.30 -17.47 9.14
N ASN A 23 27.04 -17.92 9.18
CA ASN A 23 26.48 -18.85 8.21
C ASN A 23 25.42 -18.15 7.35
N CYS A 24 25.78 -17.81 6.12
CA CYS A 24 24.90 -17.13 5.18
C CYS A 24 23.86 -18.11 4.65
N SER A 25 22.58 -17.74 4.72
CA SER A 25 21.48 -18.52 4.17
C SER A 25 20.65 -17.66 3.23
N SER A 26 20.36 -18.19 2.04
CA SER A 26 19.54 -17.51 1.05
C SER A 26 18.18 -18.20 0.98
N THR A 27 17.13 -17.56 1.49
CA THR A 27 15.76 -18.12 1.45
C THR A 27 14.90 -17.52 0.35
N CYS A 28 15.38 -16.49 -0.33
CA CYS A 28 14.74 -15.85 -1.48
C CYS A 28 15.81 -15.22 -2.40
N GLU A 29 15.49 -15.04 -3.68
CA GLU A 29 16.30 -14.30 -4.64
C GLU A 29 15.62 -12.99 -5.08
N SER A 30 14.30 -12.96 -5.02
CA SER A 30 13.44 -11.87 -5.45
C SER A 30 12.21 -11.72 -4.56
N ASP A 31 11.56 -10.56 -4.64
CA ASP A 31 10.29 -10.30 -3.93
C ASP A 31 9.20 -11.33 -4.32
N ASP A 32 9.27 -11.87 -5.54
CA ASP A 32 8.30 -12.84 -6.08
C ASP A 32 8.44 -14.25 -5.44
N ASP A 33 9.58 -14.55 -4.81
CA ASP A 33 9.78 -15.80 -4.03
C ASP A 33 9.07 -15.76 -2.68
N CYS A 34 8.66 -14.57 -2.24
CA CYS A 34 8.09 -14.34 -0.93
C CYS A 34 6.56 -14.38 -0.99
N ALA A 35 5.94 -15.11 -0.07
CA ALA A 35 4.49 -15.13 0.06
C ALA A 35 3.95 -13.79 0.59
N GLY A 36 2.84 -13.33 0.02
CA GLY A 36 2.15 -12.10 0.41
C GLY A 36 2.92 -10.85 -0.03
N MET A 37 2.82 -9.77 0.76
CA MET A 37 3.54 -8.51 0.50
C MET A 37 4.95 -8.44 1.09
N LYS A 38 5.59 -9.58 1.32
CA LYS A 38 6.97 -9.64 1.83
C LYS A 38 7.97 -9.30 0.72
N ARG A 39 9.07 -8.67 1.11
CA ARG A 39 10.19 -8.38 0.23
C ARG A 39 11.36 -9.30 0.53
N CYS A 40 12.13 -9.63 -0.50
CA CYS A 40 13.38 -10.33 -0.33
C CYS A 40 14.47 -9.35 0.08
N CYS A 41 14.77 -9.34 1.37
CA CYS A 41 15.67 -8.37 1.98
C CYS A 41 17.00 -9.00 2.34
N ARG A 42 18.10 -8.26 2.13
CA ARG A 42 19.40 -8.64 2.65
C ARG A 42 19.50 -8.33 4.14
N VAL A 43 19.86 -9.33 4.91
CA VAL A 43 20.16 -9.23 6.35
C VAL A 43 21.58 -9.76 6.55
N GLY A 44 22.55 -8.85 6.56
CA GLY A 44 23.96 -9.24 6.45
C GLY A 44 24.25 -9.89 5.10
N CYS A 45 24.81 -11.10 5.13
CA CYS A 45 25.04 -11.91 3.93
C CYS A 45 23.88 -12.85 3.56
N SER A 46 22.83 -12.90 4.38
CA SER A 46 21.66 -13.74 4.15
C SER A 46 20.56 -12.97 3.40
N THR A 47 19.72 -13.67 2.65
CA THR A 47 18.47 -13.11 2.09
C THR A 47 17.28 -13.74 2.80
N GLN A 48 16.33 -12.91 3.22
CA GLN A 48 15.15 -13.32 3.97
C GLN A 48 13.90 -12.56 3.52
N CYS A 49 12.76 -13.25 3.47
CA CYS A 49 11.47 -12.63 3.22
C CYS A 49 10.98 -11.87 4.46
N LEU A 50 10.99 -10.54 4.39
CA LEU A 50 10.59 -9.65 5.49
C LEU A 50 9.47 -8.70 5.07
N TYR A 51 8.65 -8.29 6.03
CA TYR A 51 7.69 -7.22 5.80
C TYR A 51 8.41 -5.87 5.67
N PRO A 52 7.95 -4.99 4.76
CA PRO A 52 8.53 -3.67 4.60
C PRO A 52 8.25 -2.76 5.80
N VAL A 53 9.19 -1.86 6.13
CA VAL A 53 9.07 -0.91 7.26
C VAL A 53 8.45 0.42 6.88
N ARG A 54 8.49 0.75 5.59
CA ARG A 54 7.85 1.92 5.01
C ARG A 54 7.11 1.46 3.78
N THR A 55 5.87 1.88 3.64
CA THR A 55 5.02 1.58 2.50
C THR A 55 4.25 2.81 2.07
N THR A 56 3.73 2.80 0.84
CA THR A 56 2.73 3.78 0.42
C THR A 56 1.40 3.55 1.15
N PRO A 57 0.49 4.54 1.17
CA PRO A 57 -0.83 4.37 1.77
C PRO A 57 -1.59 3.14 1.25
N CYS A 58 -1.55 2.87 -0.06
CA CYS A 58 -2.24 1.71 -0.62
C CYS A 58 -1.63 0.39 -0.14
N PHE A 59 -0.30 0.23 -0.22
CA PHE A 59 0.35 -1.00 0.26
C PHE A 59 0.20 -1.19 1.77
N HIS A 60 0.20 -0.10 2.55
CA HIS A 60 -0.12 -0.18 3.98
C HIS A 60 -1.54 -0.75 4.20
N ALA A 61 -2.54 -0.22 3.47
CA ALA A 61 -3.91 -0.67 3.60
C ALA A 61 -4.10 -2.12 3.11
N ALA A 62 -3.44 -2.52 2.03
CA ALA A 62 -3.53 -3.87 1.48
C ALA A 62 -2.82 -4.90 2.37
N LEU A 63 -1.64 -4.58 2.91
CA LEU A 63 -0.94 -5.40 3.92
C LEU A 63 -1.80 -5.58 5.16
N THR A 64 -2.43 -4.51 5.64
CA THR A 64 -3.35 -4.57 6.79
C THR A 64 -4.54 -5.49 6.47
N ALA A 65 -5.16 -5.35 5.31
CA ALA A 65 -6.26 -6.23 4.92
C ALA A 65 -5.83 -7.71 4.88
N GLU A 66 -4.64 -8.01 4.36
CA GLU A 66 -4.07 -9.37 4.33
C GLU A 66 -3.83 -9.92 5.74
N LEU A 67 -3.16 -9.16 6.61
CA LEU A 67 -2.79 -9.60 7.97
C LEU A 67 -4.00 -9.86 8.89
N TYR A 68 -5.08 -9.12 8.69
CA TYR A 68 -6.30 -9.24 9.49
C TYR A 68 -7.37 -10.09 8.79
N GLU A 69 -7.03 -10.79 7.70
CA GLU A 69 -7.94 -11.62 6.90
C GLU A 69 -9.22 -10.87 6.47
N ILE A 70 -9.10 -9.54 6.29
CA ILE A 70 -10.21 -8.71 5.86
C ILE A 70 -10.41 -8.99 4.37
N ARG A 71 -11.57 -9.54 4.01
CA ARG A 71 -11.99 -9.79 2.62
C ARG A 71 -12.21 -8.52 1.77
N LYS A 72 -11.53 -7.42 2.11
CA LYS A 72 -11.53 -6.15 1.37
C LYS A 72 -10.10 -5.79 1.00
N LEU A 73 -9.49 -6.60 0.12
CA LEU A 73 -8.16 -6.31 -0.41
C LEU A 73 -8.20 -5.01 -1.22
N ARG A 74 -7.39 -4.05 -0.80
CA ARG A 74 -7.20 -2.81 -1.56
C ARG A 74 -6.32 -3.10 -2.77
N ARG A 75 -6.81 -2.73 -3.95
CA ARG A 75 -6.06 -2.89 -5.20
C ARG A 75 -5.12 -1.72 -5.39
N CYS A 76 -3.85 -2.05 -5.59
CA CYS A 76 -2.78 -1.08 -5.75
C CYS A 76 -2.09 -1.30 -7.08
N ASP A 77 -1.67 -0.22 -7.72
CA ASP A 77 -0.78 -0.33 -8.86
C ASP A 77 0.66 -0.70 -8.43
N ARG A 78 1.56 -0.85 -9.42
CA ARG A 78 2.97 -1.21 -9.16
C ARG A 78 3.76 -0.13 -8.43
N ALA A 79 3.30 1.13 -8.46
CA ALA A 79 3.90 2.24 -7.74
C ALA A 79 3.37 2.38 -6.31
N GLY A 80 2.40 1.54 -5.91
CA GLY A 80 1.76 1.59 -4.61
C GLY A 80 0.72 2.71 -4.49
N LYS A 81 0.21 3.22 -5.61
CA LYS A 81 -0.97 4.10 -5.64
C LYS A 81 -2.23 3.25 -5.65
N PHE A 82 -3.34 3.83 -5.22
CA PHE A 82 -4.63 3.16 -5.32
C PHE A 82 -5.04 3.05 -6.79
N GLU A 83 -5.47 1.87 -7.20
CA GLU A 83 -6.20 1.77 -8.47
C GLU A 83 -7.47 2.62 -8.38
N PRO A 84 -7.83 3.35 -9.45
CA PRO A 84 -8.92 4.33 -9.41
C PRO A 84 -10.28 3.71 -9.09
N ILE A 85 -10.44 2.41 -9.36
CA ILE A 85 -11.64 1.64 -9.00
C ILE A 85 -11.26 0.69 -7.87
N GLN A 86 -12.01 0.73 -6.77
CA GLN A 86 -11.95 -0.25 -5.68
C GLN A 86 -13.29 -0.97 -5.60
N CYS A 87 -13.30 -2.23 -5.16
CA CYS A 87 -14.54 -2.97 -4.95
C CYS A 87 -14.51 -3.67 -3.60
N ASP A 88 -15.67 -3.73 -2.97
CA ASP A 88 -15.93 -4.56 -1.80
C ASP A 88 -17.26 -5.29 -1.96
N ASP A 89 -17.74 -5.92 -0.89
CA ASP A 89 -18.98 -6.71 -0.90
C ASP A 89 -20.23 -5.89 -1.28
N ASP A 90 -20.16 -4.56 -1.15
CA ASP A 90 -21.27 -3.64 -1.39
C ASP A 90 -21.19 -2.96 -2.78
N GLY A 91 -20.23 -3.36 -3.62
CA GLY A 91 -20.06 -2.88 -4.99
C GLY A 91 -18.73 -2.17 -5.24
N CYS A 92 -18.62 -1.55 -6.41
CA CYS A 92 -17.42 -0.87 -6.87
C CYS A 92 -17.60 0.65 -6.82
N PHE A 93 -16.52 1.36 -6.48
CA PHE A 93 -16.50 2.81 -6.32
C PHE A 93 -15.17 3.38 -6.80
N CYS A 94 -15.18 4.67 -7.14
CA CYS A 94 -13.95 5.38 -7.45
C CYS A 94 -13.28 5.82 -6.16
N VAL A 95 -11.95 5.84 -6.15
CA VAL A 95 -11.16 6.38 -5.05
C VAL A 95 -10.17 7.43 -5.50
N ASP A 96 -9.77 8.26 -4.56
CA ASP A 96 -8.59 9.09 -4.67
C ASP A 96 -7.32 8.22 -4.82
N ILE A 97 -6.51 8.50 -5.83
CA ILE A 97 -5.34 7.70 -6.20
C ILE A 97 -4.24 7.77 -5.12
N ASP A 98 -4.18 8.85 -4.36
CA ASP A 98 -3.13 9.13 -3.38
C ASP A 98 -3.47 8.61 -1.99
N ASN A 99 -4.72 8.78 -1.52
CA ASN A 99 -5.12 8.44 -0.15
C ASN A 99 -6.12 7.28 -0.05
N GLY A 100 -6.77 6.88 -1.15
CA GLY A 100 -7.70 5.75 -1.20
C GLY A 100 -9.10 6.04 -0.69
N GLU A 101 -9.44 7.30 -0.43
CA GLU A 101 -10.78 7.71 -0.02
C GLU A 101 -11.78 7.54 -1.16
N GLU A 102 -12.97 7.01 -0.84
CA GLU A 102 -14.06 6.88 -1.77
C GLU A 102 -14.53 8.26 -2.25
N ILE A 103 -14.63 8.43 -3.57
CA ILE A 103 -15.22 9.61 -4.18
C ILE A 103 -16.74 9.48 -4.07
N ALA A 104 -17.38 10.37 -3.32
CA ALA A 104 -18.80 10.31 -3.05
C ALA A 104 -19.66 10.25 -4.34
N GLY A 105 -20.70 9.41 -4.30
CA GLY A 105 -21.64 9.24 -5.42
C GLY A 105 -21.07 8.48 -6.62
N THR A 106 -19.95 7.77 -6.46
CA THR A 106 -19.38 6.91 -7.51
C THR A 106 -19.67 5.42 -7.31
N ARG A 107 -20.21 5.03 -6.14
CA ARG A 107 -20.53 3.65 -5.83
C ARG A 107 -21.65 3.11 -6.72
N THR A 108 -21.44 1.92 -7.24
CA THR A 108 -22.36 1.19 -8.10
C THR A 108 -22.31 -0.30 -7.78
N SER A 109 -23.43 -1.00 -8.02
CA SER A 109 -23.49 -2.46 -7.99
C SER A 109 -22.86 -3.11 -9.22
N GLU A 110 -22.50 -2.32 -10.24
CA GLU A 110 -21.77 -2.80 -11.43
C GLU A 110 -20.25 -2.77 -11.24
N ASP A 111 -19.52 -3.60 -11.98
CA ASP A 111 -18.08 -3.80 -11.75
C ASP A 111 -17.18 -2.59 -12.14
N ALA A 112 -17.69 -1.62 -12.92
CA ALA A 112 -16.88 -0.56 -13.51
C ALA A 112 -17.51 0.84 -13.41
N PRO A 113 -17.39 1.54 -12.26
CA PRO A 113 -17.78 2.95 -12.17
C PRO A 113 -16.95 3.84 -13.10
N ASN A 114 -17.57 4.91 -13.61
CA ASN A 114 -16.87 5.89 -14.43
C ASN A 114 -16.10 6.90 -13.55
N CYS A 115 -14.80 6.70 -13.42
CA CYS A 115 -13.91 7.56 -12.62
C CYS A 115 -13.30 8.75 -13.41
N LYS A 116 -13.66 8.94 -14.68
CA LYS A 116 -13.09 10.03 -15.49
C LYS A 116 -13.58 11.39 -14.98
N GLY A 117 -12.64 12.33 -14.80
CA GLY A 117 -12.95 13.73 -14.45
C GLY A 117 -13.46 13.93 -13.03
N LYS A 118 -13.36 12.92 -12.15
CA LYS A 118 -13.69 13.05 -10.74
C LYS A 118 -12.48 13.63 -9.99
N PRO A 119 -12.60 14.81 -9.35
CA PRO A 119 -11.49 15.36 -8.58
C PRO A 119 -11.21 14.45 -7.38
N SER A 120 -9.93 14.30 -7.07
CA SER A 120 -9.45 13.79 -5.79
C SER A 120 -10.16 14.52 -4.64
N ALA A 121 -10.51 13.81 -3.57
CA ALA A 121 -11.18 14.42 -2.41
C ALA A 121 -10.34 15.56 -1.79
N GLY A 122 -9.05 15.64 -2.12
CA GLY A 122 -8.14 16.75 -1.81
C GLY A 122 -8.39 18.07 -2.57
N PHE A 123 -9.34 18.16 -3.50
CA PHE A 123 -9.75 19.42 -4.14
C PHE A 123 -11.24 19.71 -3.94
N VAL A 124 -11.75 19.55 -2.71
CA VAL A 124 -12.97 20.29 -2.36
C VAL A 124 -12.55 21.73 -2.16
N THR A 125 -12.83 22.59 -3.15
CA THR A 125 -12.94 24.04 -2.91
C THR A 125 -14.17 24.26 -2.04
N TYR A 126 -14.07 23.93 -0.76
CA TYR A 126 -14.96 24.53 0.22
C TYR A 126 -14.62 26.02 0.17
N ALA A 127 -15.56 26.83 -0.29
CA ALA A 127 -15.53 28.25 -0.02
C ALA A 127 -15.38 28.41 1.50
N HIS A 128 -14.17 28.75 1.96
CA HIS A 128 -13.92 29.12 3.34
C HIS A 128 -14.69 30.41 3.62
N THR A 129 -15.88 30.32 4.18
CA THR A 129 -16.44 31.41 4.99
C THR A 129 -16.14 31.10 6.45
N SER A 130 -14.87 31.23 6.83
CA SER A 130 -14.44 31.30 8.23
C SER A 130 -14.38 32.77 8.63
N SER A 131 -15.49 33.34 9.13
CA SER A 131 -15.44 34.60 9.87
C SER A 131 -15.17 34.27 11.33
N CYS A 132 -13.94 34.49 11.79
CA CYS A 132 -13.65 34.61 13.21
C CYS A 132 -13.72 36.10 13.55
N GLN A 133 -14.84 36.57 14.12
CA GLN A 133 -14.87 37.87 14.79
C GLN A 133 -14.33 37.70 16.21
N GLY A 134 -13.34 38.53 16.56
CA GLY A 134 -12.76 38.64 17.90
C GLY A 134 -13.50 39.60 18.82
#